data_AF-A0A0G4MFX3-F1
#
_entry.id   AF-A0A0G4MFX3-F1
#
_cell.length_a   1.000
_cell.length_b   1.000
_cell.length_c   1.000
_cell.angle_alpha   90.00
_cell.angle_beta   90.00
_cell.angle_gamma   90.00
#
_symmetry.space_group_name_H-M   'P 1'
#
loop_
_entity.id
_entity.type
_entity.pdbx_description
1 polymer ?
#
loop_
_entity_poly.entity_id
_entity_poly.type
_entity_poly.pdbx_seq_one_letter_code
_entity_poly.pdbx_strand_id
1 'polypeptide(L)'
;MATQTSGPLRVETVHETKLEHQEVESGYASATDSTSTASSSTNALPRISLTKAHLNHLNSQMENMDAMEILRFSKVMFPNLFQSTAFGLTGLVTIDMLSKIQTESPSSAPVDLIFLDTHYHFQETHDLVSAV
;
A
#
# COMPACT_ATOMS: atom_id res chain seq x y z
N MET A 1 22.12 24.31 -15.92
CA MET A 1 22.50 23.70 -14.62
C MET A 1 21.39 24.00 -13.63
N ALA A 2 20.52 23.02 -13.35
CA ALA A 2 19.48 23.15 -12.34
C ALA A 2 19.57 21.93 -11.42
N THR A 3 20.10 22.17 -10.22
CA THR A 3 20.16 21.22 -9.11
C THR A 3 18.77 21.05 -8.52
N GLN A 4 18.15 19.86 -8.70
CA GLN A 4 16.96 19.47 -7.95
C GLN A 4 17.39 18.71 -6.70
N THR A 5 17.08 19.30 -5.55
CA THR A 5 17.31 18.72 -4.23
C THR A 5 16.18 17.73 -3.95
N SER A 6 16.50 16.44 -3.77
CA SER A 6 15.54 15.43 -3.34
C SER A 6 15.13 15.73 -1.90
N GLY A 7 13.85 16.02 -1.67
CA GLY A 7 13.28 16.16 -0.33
C GLY A 7 13.08 14.79 0.34
N PRO A 8 12.98 14.73 1.68
CA PRO A 8 12.75 13.49 2.41
C PRO A 8 11.36 12.91 2.14
N LEU A 9 11.23 11.59 2.30
CA LEU A 9 9.97 10.86 2.18
C LEU A 9 8.96 11.37 3.23
N ARG A 10 7.73 11.62 2.80
CA ARG A 10 6.69 12.23 3.64
C ARG A 10 5.92 11.13 4.38
N VAL A 11 6.21 10.94 5.66
CA VAL A 11 5.41 10.09 6.56
C VAL A 11 4.27 10.93 7.15
N GLU A 12 3.01 10.60 6.83
CA GLU A 12 1.84 11.22 7.46
C GLU A 12 1.36 10.39 8.66
N THR A 13 1.35 11.00 9.84
CA THR A 13 0.76 10.44 11.06
C THR A 13 -0.71 10.85 11.15
N VAL A 14 -1.62 9.88 11.11
CA VAL A 14 -3.07 10.13 11.21
C VAL A 14 -3.48 10.15 12.68
N HIS A 15 -4.05 11.26 13.15
CA HIS A 15 -4.68 11.36 14.48
C HIS A 15 -6.15 10.93 14.42
N GLU A 16 -6.54 10.03 15.32
CA GLU A 16 -7.89 9.46 15.37
C GLU A 16 -8.89 10.41 16.03
N THR A 17 -9.92 10.82 15.27
CA THR A 17 -11.07 11.56 15.81
C THR A 17 -12.20 10.57 16.06
N LYS A 18 -12.56 10.38 17.33
CA LYS A 18 -13.61 9.49 17.82
C LYS A 18 -15.00 9.87 17.29
N LEU A 19 -15.63 9.02 16.47
CA LEU A 19 -17.09 9.02 16.25
C LEU A 19 -17.67 7.59 16.13
N GLU A 20 -18.53 7.33 17.10
CA GLU A 20 -19.63 6.37 17.33
C GLU A 20 -19.74 5.02 16.59
N HIS A 21 -19.96 3.98 17.40
CA HIS A 21 -20.24 2.58 17.06
C HIS A 21 -21.52 2.43 16.23
N GLN A 22 -21.41 1.91 15.01
CA GLN A 22 -22.53 1.31 14.30
C GLN A 22 -22.21 -0.17 14.10
N GLU A 23 -23.00 -1.05 14.75
CA GLU A 23 -22.90 -2.51 14.59
C GLU A 23 -23.09 -2.87 13.12
N VAL A 24 -21.98 -3.24 12.46
CA VAL A 24 -22.00 -3.89 11.15
C VAL A 24 -22.00 -5.40 11.37
N GLU A 25 -23.20 -5.95 11.36
CA GLU A 25 -23.48 -7.39 11.39
C GLU A 25 -22.68 -8.10 10.29
N SER A 26 -21.87 -9.09 10.67
CA SER A 26 -20.97 -9.82 9.77
C SER A 26 -21.74 -10.74 8.82
N GLY A 27 -22.24 -10.18 7.73
CA GLY A 27 -22.94 -10.90 6.67
C GLY A 27 -21.97 -11.53 5.66
N TYR A 28 -21.58 -12.78 5.91
CA TYR A 28 -21.08 -13.69 4.87
C TYR A 28 -22.21 -13.96 3.86
N ALA A 29 -22.37 -13.09 2.85
CA ALA A 29 -23.25 -13.37 1.72
C ALA A 29 -22.66 -12.76 0.45
N SER A 30 -22.08 -13.62 -0.39
CA SER A 30 -21.91 -13.32 -1.81
C SER A 30 -23.29 -13.08 -2.42
N ALA A 31 -23.58 -11.85 -2.83
CA ALA A 31 -24.74 -11.53 -3.64
C ALA A 31 -24.25 -10.98 -4.99
N THR A 32 -24.24 -11.85 -5.99
CA THR A 32 -24.48 -11.47 -7.37
C THR A 32 -25.94 -11.06 -7.46
N ASP A 33 -26.25 -9.78 -7.57
CA ASP A 33 -27.17 -9.35 -8.62
C ASP A 33 -27.25 -7.83 -8.77
N SER A 34 -27.39 -7.44 -10.01
CA SER A 34 -27.43 -6.07 -10.48
C SER A 34 -28.88 -5.61 -10.58
N THR A 35 -29.47 -5.12 -9.48
CA THR A 35 -30.66 -4.20 -9.50
C THR A 35 -31.13 -3.78 -8.10
N SER A 36 -30.24 -3.20 -7.29
CA SER A 36 -30.68 -2.37 -6.15
C SER A 36 -30.23 -0.92 -6.36
N THR A 37 -31.15 -0.10 -6.87
CA THR A 37 -31.04 1.36 -6.90
C THR A 37 -31.22 1.90 -5.48
N ALA A 38 -30.22 1.65 -4.64
CA ALA A 38 -30.00 2.39 -3.41
C ALA A 38 -28.95 3.45 -3.73
N SER A 39 -29.34 4.72 -3.66
CA SER A 39 -28.46 5.88 -3.76
C SER A 39 -27.39 5.82 -2.66
N SER A 40 -26.30 5.12 -2.93
CA SER A 40 -25.16 4.94 -2.04
C SER A 40 -23.91 5.27 -2.86
N SER A 41 -23.36 6.46 -2.60
CA SER A 41 -22.02 6.92 -3.01
C SER A 41 -21.33 6.10 -4.12
N THR A 42 -21.72 6.32 -5.37
CA THR A 42 -21.05 5.76 -6.56
C THR A 42 -19.62 6.31 -6.77
N ASN A 43 -19.01 6.93 -5.76
CA ASN A 43 -17.62 7.36 -5.72
C ASN A 43 -16.64 6.28 -5.20
N ALA A 44 -17.13 5.12 -4.76
CA ALA A 44 -16.35 4.14 -4.01
C ALA A 44 -16.26 2.74 -4.67
N LEU A 45 -16.36 2.65 -5.99
CA LEU A 45 -15.98 1.40 -6.67
C LEU A 45 -14.45 1.23 -6.63
N PRO A 46 -13.93 0.01 -6.44
CA PRO A 46 -12.49 -0.24 -6.50
C PRO A 46 -11.94 0.21 -7.85
N ARG A 47 -10.89 1.05 -7.87
CA ARG A 47 -10.23 1.49 -9.11
C ARG A 47 -9.71 0.32 -9.96
N ILE A 48 -9.51 -0.85 -9.34
CA ILE A 48 -9.16 -2.12 -9.97
C ILE A 48 -10.03 -3.22 -9.35
N SER A 49 -10.63 -4.07 -10.20
CA SER A 49 -11.34 -5.28 -9.77
C SER A 49 -10.67 -6.51 -10.37
N LEU A 50 -10.25 -7.45 -9.53
CA LEU A 50 -9.60 -8.69 -9.92
C LEU A 50 -10.50 -9.88 -9.62
N THR A 51 -10.79 -10.68 -10.64
CA THR A 51 -11.51 -11.95 -10.46
C THR A 51 -10.56 -13.01 -9.92
N LYS A 52 -11.13 -14.12 -9.41
CA LYS A 52 -10.33 -15.28 -8.97
C LYS A 52 -9.41 -15.82 -10.08
N ALA A 53 -9.87 -15.81 -11.33
CA ALA A 53 -9.05 -16.23 -12.48
C ALA A 53 -7.84 -15.30 -12.69
N HIS A 54 -8.02 -13.99 -12.54
CA HIS A 54 -6.92 -13.01 -12.62
C HIS A 54 -5.89 -13.24 -11.51
N LEU A 55 -6.34 -13.44 -10.27
CA LEU A 55 -5.44 -13.70 -9.14
C LEU A 55 -4.65 -15.01 -9.30
N ASN A 56 -5.30 -16.09 -9.74
CA ASN A 56 -4.63 -17.36 -10.00
C ASN A 56 -3.54 -17.23 -11.09
N HIS A 57 -3.86 -16.50 -12.16
CA HIS A 57 -2.89 -16.24 -13.22
C HIS A 57 -1.72 -15.40 -12.70
N LEU A 58 -2.00 -14.31 -11.98
CA LEU A 58 -0.98 -13.41 -11.44
C LEU A 58 -0.05 -14.15 -10.47
N ASN A 59 -0.60 -14.94 -9.54
CA ASN A 59 0.20 -15.74 -8.61
C ASN A 59 1.13 -16.72 -9.35
N SER A 60 0.63 -17.41 -10.38
CA SER A 60 1.44 -18.34 -11.18
C SER A 60 2.55 -17.64 -11.96
N GLN A 61 2.34 -16.40 -12.42
CA GLN A 61 3.39 -15.62 -13.06
C GLN A 61 4.41 -15.12 -12.04
N MET A 62 3.96 -14.61 -10.88
CA MET A 62 4.83 -14.01 -9.86
C MET A 62 5.67 -15.01 -9.08
N GLU A 63 5.26 -16.28 -8.99
CA GLU A 63 5.98 -17.32 -8.25
C GLU A 63 7.44 -17.50 -8.71
N ASN A 64 7.73 -17.28 -10.00
CA ASN A 64 9.06 -17.47 -10.58
C ASN A 64 9.77 -16.15 -10.91
N MET A 65 9.19 -15.00 -10.56
CA MET A 65 9.78 -13.68 -10.81
C MET A 65 10.70 -13.26 -9.66
N ASP A 66 11.70 -12.44 -9.98
CA ASP A 66 12.53 -11.83 -8.95
C ASP A 66 11.74 -10.79 -8.13
N ALA A 67 12.12 -10.59 -6.86
CA ALA A 67 11.47 -9.64 -5.98
C ALA A 67 11.46 -8.21 -6.55
N MET A 68 12.54 -7.77 -7.20
CA MET A 68 12.59 -6.45 -7.83
C MET A 68 11.59 -6.33 -8.98
N GLU A 69 11.42 -7.38 -9.78
CA GLU A 69 10.47 -7.41 -10.90
C GLU A 69 9.03 -7.38 -10.40
N ILE A 70 8.72 -8.13 -9.34
CA ILE A 70 7.43 -8.09 -8.65
C ILE A 70 7.09 -6.68 -8.17
N LEU A 71 8.05 -5.96 -7.58
CA LEU A 71 7.84 -4.59 -7.09
C LEU A 71 7.65 -3.60 -8.25
N ARG A 72 8.44 -3.72 -9.32
CA ARG A 72 8.25 -2.90 -10.53
C ARG A 72 6.87 -3.12 -11.14
N PHE A 73 6.46 -4.39 -11.28
CA PHE A 73 5.14 -4.74 -11.77
C PHE A 73 4.03 -4.15 -10.89
N SER A 74 4.13 -4.32 -9.57
CA SER A 74 3.13 -3.82 -8.61
C SER A 74 2.97 -2.31 -8.71
N LYS A 75 4.07 -1.56 -8.84
CA LYS A 75 4.07 -0.10 -8.98
C LYS A 75 3.38 0.39 -10.26
N VAL A 76 3.48 -0.38 -11.34
CA VAL A 76 2.83 -0.05 -12.63
C VAL A 76 1.36 -0.46 -12.63
N MET A 77 1.05 -1.65 -12.09
CA MET A 77 -0.30 -2.22 -12.13
C MET A 77 -1.25 -1.51 -11.15
N PHE A 78 -0.80 -1.20 -9.93
CA PHE A 78 -1.67 -0.72 -8.86
C PHE A 78 -1.48 0.79 -8.62
N PRO A 79 -2.48 1.64 -8.96
CA PRO A 79 -2.46 3.04 -8.56
C PRO A 79 -2.71 3.15 -7.06
N ASN A 80 -2.07 4.13 -6.41
CA ASN A 80 -2.09 4.30 -4.95
C ASN A 80 -1.58 3.05 -4.20
N LEU A 81 -0.43 2.54 -4.64
CA LEU A 81 0.28 1.48 -3.94
C LEU A 81 0.96 2.05 -2.69
N PHE A 82 0.79 1.38 -1.55
CA PHE A 82 1.45 1.71 -0.29
C PHE A 82 2.22 0.49 0.21
N GLN A 83 3.34 0.72 0.91
CA GLN A 83 4.08 -0.32 1.60
C GLN A 83 3.82 -0.20 3.11
N SER A 84 3.15 -1.19 3.69
CA SER A 84 3.04 -1.29 5.15
C SER A 84 4.33 -1.89 5.73
N THR A 85 4.79 -1.36 6.86
CA THR A 85 5.99 -1.87 7.52
C THR A 85 5.93 -1.64 9.01
N ALA A 86 6.49 -2.59 9.78
CA ALA A 86 6.84 -2.41 11.19
C ALA A 86 8.37 -2.27 11.36
N PHE A 87 9.08 -1.90 10.30
CA PHE A 87 10.54 -1.74 10.23
C PHE A 87 11.34 -3.02 10.59
N GLY A 88 10.74 -4.19 10.36
CA GLY A 88 11.47 -5.46 10.39
C GLY A 88 12.39 -5.62 9.17
N LEU A 89 13.33 -6.57 9.24
CA LEU A 89 14.37 -6.78 8.20
C LEU A 89 13.79 -6.91 6.79
N THR A 90 12.74 -7.71 6.59
CA THR A 90 12.11 -7.87 5.27
C THR A 90 11.52 -6.56 4.76
N GLY A 91 10.88 -5.77 5.63
CA GLY A 91 10.33 -4.47 5.28
C GLY A 91 11.42 -3.47 4.90
N LEU A 92 12.54 -3.45 5.61
CA LEU A 92 13.69 -2.59 5.29
C LEU A 92 14.31 -2.95 3.93
N VAL A 93 14.43 -4.25 3.63
CA VAL A 93 14.90 -4.71 2.31
C VAL A 93 13.94 -4.24 1.21
N THR A 94 12.62 -4.36 1.41
CA THR A 94 11.64 -3.87 0.45
C THR A 94 11.73 -2.35 0.25
N ILE A 95 11.95 -1.57 1.31
CA ILE A 95 12.15 -0.11 1.23
C ILE A 95 13.39 0.22 0.38
N ASP A 96 14.51 -0.46 0.62
CA ASP A 96 15.75 -0.28 -0.16
C ASP A 96 15.52 -0.63 -1.65
N MET A 97 14.84 -1.74 -1.93
CA MET A 97 14.47 -2.14 -3.29
C MET A 97 13.58 -1.09 -3.98
N LEU A 98 12.56 -0.58 -3.29
CA LEU A 98 11.67 0.47 -3.81
C LEU A 98 12.41 1.79 -4.06
N SER A 99 13.38 2.15 -3.21
CA SER A 99 14.24 3.32 -3.40
C SER A 99 15.10 3.22 -4.67
N LYS A 100 15.68 2.05 -4.93
CA LYS A 100 16.42 1.76 -6.17
C LYS A 100 15.51 1.87 -7.40
N ILE A 101 14.32 1.28 -7.34
CA ILE A 101 13.32 1.37 -8.42
C ILE A 101 12.88 2.82 -8.67
N GLN A 102 12.70 3.63 -7.62
CA GLN A 102 12.38 5.05 -7.77
C GLN A 102 13.51 5.83 -8.45
N THR A 103 14.78 5.48 -8.17
CA THR A 103 15.95 6.09 -8.81
C THR A 103 16.00 5.77 -10.31
N GLU A 104 15.61 4.57 -10.72
CA GLU A 104 15.49 4.17 -12.14
C GLU A 104 14.40 4.95 -12.88
N SER A 105 13.34 5.38 -12.18
CA SER A 105 12.18 6.08 -12.76
C SER A 105 11.77 7.32 -11.94
N PRO A 106 12.55 8.41 -11.96
CA PRO A 106 12.34 9.56 -11.09
C PRO A 106 11.02 10.31 -11.31
N SER A 107 10.42 10.17 -12.50
CA SER A 107 9.13 10.77 -12.85
C SER A 107 7.92 10.00 -12.33
N SER A 108 8.12 8.77 -11.83
CA SER A 108 7.05 7.97 -11.25
C SER A 108 6.77 8.42 -9.82
N ALA A 109 5.51 8.34 -9.39
CA ALA A 109 5.15 8.62 -8.01
C ALA A 109 5.88 7.65 -7.06
N PRO A 110 6.45 8.12 -5.93
CA PRO A 110 7.03 7.24 -4.93
C PRO A 110 5.94 6.37 -4.29
N VAL A 111 6.35 5.23 -3.73
CA VAL A 111 5.45 4.37 -2.93
C VAL A 111 5.52 4.87 -1.50
N ASP A 112 4.37 5.29 -0.97
CA ASP A 112 4.29 5.83 0.39
C ASP A 112 4.32 4.69 1.43
N LEU A 113 4.91 4.98 2.60
CA LEU A 113 5.05 4.04 3.71
C LEU A 113 3.93 4.22 4.75
N ILE A 114 3.38 3.10 5.21
CA ILE A 114 2.43 3.07 6.32
C ILE A 114 3.06 2.34 7.50
N PHE A 115 3.29 3.07 8.59
CA PHE A 115 3.69 2.53 9.88
C PHE A 115 2.52 2.64 10.86
N LEU A 116 2.14 1.51 11.45
CA LEU A 116 1.09 1.47 12.46
C LEU A 116 1.76 1.52 13.84
N ASP A 117 1.69 2.66 14.51
CA ASP A 117 2.18 2.78 15.87
C ASP A 117 1.15 2.22 16.86
N THR A 118 1.52 1.16 17.57
CA THR A 118 0.69 0.51 18.58
C THR A 118 0.82 1.16 19.96
N HIS A 119 1.69 2.18 20.10
CA HIS A 119 2.11 2.78 21.37
C HIS A 119 2.93 1.86 22.31
N TYR A 120 3.30 0.65 21.85
CA TYR A 120 4.09 -0.31 22.61
C TYR A 120 5.30 -0.84 21.83
N HIS A 121 5.80 -0.07 20.87
CA HIS A 121 7.03 -0.41 20.16
C HIS A 121 8.26 -0.19 21.04
N PHE A 122 9.33 -0.92 20.72
CA PHE A 122 10.64 -0.66 21.31
C PHE A 122 11.11 0.74 20.93
N GLN A 123 11.83 1.42 21.83
CA GLN A 123 12.37 2.75 21.53
C GLN A 123 13.28 2.71 20.31
N GLU A 124 14.04 1.63 20.16
CA GLU A 124 14.88 1.34 19.01
C GLU A 124 14.09 1.32 17.68
N THR A 125 12.82 0.90 17.71
CA THR A 125 11.95 0.95 16.53
C THR A 125 11.60 2.39 16.17
N HIS A 126 11.27 3.23 17.16
CA HIS A 126 10.98 4.65 16.92
C HIS A 126 12.21 5.42 16.41
N ASP A 127 13.38 5.11 16.96
CA ASP A 127 14.65 5.67 16.52
C ASP A 127 14.94 5.28 15.06
N LEU A 128 14.66 4.02 14.69
CA LEU A 128 14.77 3.54 13.32
C LEU A 128 13.76 4.21 12.37
N VAL A 129 12.50 4.37 12.78
CA VAL A 129 11.47 5.09 11.99
C VAL A 129 11.93 6.49 11.63
N SER A 130 12.61 7.17 12.56
CA SER A 130 13.09 8.55 12.37
C SER A 130 14.32 8.64 11.45
N ALA A 131 15.06 7.54 11.29
CA ALA A 131 16.29 7.48 10.52
C ALA A 131 16.10 7.06 9.06
N VAL A 132 14.97 6.42 8.75
CA VAL A 132 14.58 5.94 7.41
C VAL A 132 13.80 7.02 6.66
#